data_AF-A0A2J8X2X3-F1
#
_entry.id   AF-A0A2J8X2X3-F1
#
_cell.length_a   1.000
_cell.length_b   1.000
_cell.length_c   1.000
_cell.angle_alpha   90.00
_cell.angle_beta   90.00
_cell.angle_gamma   90.00
#
_symmetry.space_group_name_H-M   'P 1'
#
loop_
_entity.id
_entity.type
_entity.pdbx_description
1 polymer ?
#
loop_
_entity_poly.entity_id
_entity_poly.type
_entity_poly.pdbx_seq_one_letter_code
_entity_poly.pdbx_strand_id
1 'polypeptide(L)'
;MLRKLWQWFYEETESSDDVEVLTLKKFKGDLAYRRQEYQKALQEYSSISEKLSSTNFAMKRDVQEGQARCLAHLGRHMEALEIAANLENKATNTDHLTTVLYLQLAICSSLQNLEKTIFCLQKLISLHPFNPWNWGKLAE
;
A
#
# COMPACT_ATOMS: atom_id res chain seq x y z
N MET A 1 25.73 -13.19 0.28
CA MET A 1 25.71 -11.92 1.04
C MET A 1 24.30 -11.49 1.44
N LEU A 2 23.28 -11.59 0.56
CA LEU A 2 21.87 -11.27 0.87
C LEU A 2 21.29 -12.05 2.07
N ARG A 3 21.59 -13.34 2.25
CA ARG A 3 21.06 -14.17 3.37
C ARG A 3 21.38 -13.63 4.77
N LYS A 4 22.52 -12.96 4.97
CA LYS A 4 22.90 -12.40 6.29
C LYS A 4 22.12 -11.14 6.65
N LEU A 5 21.76 -10.31 5.67
CA LEU A 5 20.92 -9.12 5.87
C LEU A 5 19.52 -9.49 6.38
N TRP A 6 18.94 -10.57 5.86
CA TRP A 6 17.61 -11.03 6.30
C TRP A 6 17.62 -11.58 7.73
N GLN A 7 18.71 -12.22 8.17
CA GLN A 7 18.79 -12.81 9.50
C GLN A 7 18.85 -11.74 10.61
N TRP A 8 19.58 -10.65 10.36
CA TRP A 8 19.63 -9.49 11.27
C TRP A 8 18.24 -8.87 11.50
N PHE A 9 17.36 -8.87 10.49
CA PHE A 9 15.98 -8.39 10.60
C PHE A 9 15.08 -9.21 11.55
N TYR A 10 15.44 -10.47 11.81
CA TYR A 10 14.69 -11.38 12.68
C TYR A 10 15.19 -11.37 14.12
N GLU A 11 16.36 -10.80 14.40
CA GLU A 11 16.84 -10.65 15.76
C GLU A 11 15.93 -9.65 16.49
N GLU A 12 15.34 -10.09 17.61
CA GLU A 12 14.56 -9.24 18.49
C GLU A 12 15.51 -8.23 19.14
N THR A 13 15.72 -7.10 18.48
CA THR A 13 16.30 -5.93 19.12
C THR A 13 15.19 -5.32 19.97
N GLU A 14 15.26 -5.52 21.28
CA GLU A 14 14.49 -4.75 22.26
C GLU A 14 14.93 -3.27 22.17
N SER A 15 14.39 -2.55 21.19
CA SER A 15 14.52 -1.09 21.11
C SER A 15 13.47 -0.44 21.99
N SER A 16 13.89 0.52 22.80
CA SER A 16 12.99 1.35 23.60
C SER A 16 12.33 2.47 22.79
N ASP A 17 12.69 2.63 21.51
CA ASP A 17 12.07 3.61 20.61
C ASP A 17 10.87 2.99 19.90
N ASP A 18 9.68 3.47 20.27
CA ASP A 18 8.41 3.06 19.66
C ASP A 18 8.42 3.22 18.13
N VAL A 19 9.14 4.20 17.58
CA VAL A 19 9.22 4.43 16.13
C VAL A 19 10.04 3.34 15.43
N GLU A 20 11.17 2.93 16.01
CA GLU A 20 11.99 1.84 15.47
C GLU A 20 11.24 0.51 15.50
N VAL A 21 10.54 0.22 16.61
CA VAL A 21 9.72 -1.00 16.75
C VAL A 21 8.63 -1.06 15.69
N LEU A 22 7.92 0.05 15.45
CA LEU A 22 6.89 0.11 14.40
C LEU A 22 7.49 0.00 12.99
N THR A 23 8.68 0.56 12.78
CA THR A 23 9.41 0.46 11.50
C THR A 23 9.81 -0.99 11.21
N LEU A 24 10.36 -1.71 12.19
CA LEU A 24 10.69 -3.12 12.06
C LEU A 24 9.46 -3.98 11.76
N LYS A 25 8.34 -3.70 12.43
CA LYS A 25 7.06 -4.36 12.11
C LYS A 25 6.60 -4.08 10.69
N LYS A 26 6.73 -2.83 10.20
CA LYS A 26 6.37 -2.48 8.82
C LYS A 26 7.15 -3.35 7.84
N PHE A 27 8.46 -3.48 8.06
CA PHE A 27 9.31 -4.31 7.22
C PHE A 27 8.97 -5.80 7.29
N LYS A 28 8.56 -6.32 8.46
CA LYS A 28 8.02 -7.70 8.58
C LYS A 28 6.74 -7.87 7.75
N GLY A 29 5.83 -6.89 7.79
CA GLY A 29 4.64 -6.84 6.94
C GLY A 29 4.97 -6.83 5.45
N ASP A 30 5.89 -5.96 5.02
CA ASP A 30 6.34 -5.85 3.62
C ASP A 30 6.97 -7.16 3.12
N LEU A 31 7.78 -7.81 3.96
CA LEU A 31 8.37 -9.11 3.65
C LEU A 31 7.30 -10.21 3.52
N ALA A 32 6.35 -10.27 4.45
CA ALA A 32 5.23 -11.21 4.39
C ALA A 32 4.39 -10.99 3.12
N TYR A 33 4.12 -9.73 2.75
CA TYR A 33 3.42 -9.38 1.52
C TYR A 33 4.16 -9.89 0.28
N ARG A 34 5.49 -9.68 0.20
CA ARG A 34 6.31 -10.19 -0.91
C ARG A 34 6.34 -11.72 -1.00
N ARG A 35 6.18 -12.42 0.13
CA ARG A 35 6.03 -13.89 0.20
C ARG A 35 4.62 -14.38 -0.11
N GLN A 36 3.69 -13.47 -0.44
CA GLN A 36 2.28 -13.76 -0.65
C GLN A 36 1.56 -14.28 0.61
N GLU A 37 2.13 -14.05 1.80
CA GLU A 37 1.53 -14.34 3.10
C GLU A 37 0.56 -13.21 3.48
N TYR A 38 -0.42 -12.90 2.62
CA TYR A 38 -1.22 -11.65 2.70
C TYR A 38 -1.99 -11.49 4.01
N GLN A 39 -2.52 -12.58 4.57
CA GLN A 39 -3.21 -12.53 5.86
C GLN A 39 -2.27 -12.13 7.00
N LYS A 40 -1.03 -12.64 6.98
CA LYS A 40 -0.01 -12.31 7.98
C LYS A 40 0.52 -10.89 7.79
N ALA A 41 0.75 -10.47 6.55
CA ALA A 41 1.10 -9.10 6.24
C ALA A 41 0.05 -8.11 6.77
N LEU A 42 -1.24 -8.41 6.54
CA LEU A 42 -2.35 -7.62 7.05
C LEU A 42 -2.36 -7.55 8.58
N GLN A 43 -2.09 -8.65 9.28
CA GLN A 43 -1.98 -8.67 10.74
C GLN A 43 -0.85 -7.76 11.26
N GLU A 44 0.32 -7.82 10.63
CA GLU A 44 1.44 -6.93 10.99
C GLU A 44 1.06 -5.45 10.81
N TYR A 45 0.51 -5.09 9.64
CA TYR A 45 0.08 -3.72 9.36
C TYR A 45 -1.04 -3.22 10.30
N SER A 46 -2.00 -4.07 10.65
CA SER A 46 -3.05 -3.71 11.62
C SER A 46 -2.47 -3.46 13.01
N SER A 47 -1.53 -4.30 13.46
CA SER A 47 -0.87 -4.12 14.75
C SER A 47 -0.05 -2.82 14.85
N ILE A 48 0.42 -2.31 13.71
CA ILE A 48 1.11 -1.02 13.61
C ILE A 48 0.08 0.12 13.72
N SER A 49 -1.05 0.00 13.01
CA SER A 49 -2.11 1.02 12.99
C SER A 49 -2.72 1.28 14.36
N GLU A 50 -2.88 0.25 15.19
CA GLU A 50 -3.37 0.35 16.57
C GLU A 50 -2.41 1.12 17.50
N LYS A 51 -1.11 1.05 17.23
CA LYS A 51 -0.06 1.63 18.06
C LYS A 51 0.46 2.97 17.53
N LEU A 52 0.09 3.34 16.31
CA LEU A 52 0.60 4.55 15.67
C LEU A 52 0.04 5.80 16.36
N SER A 53 0.91 6.76 16.65
CA SER A 53 0.48 8.10 17.03
C SER A 53 -0.28 8.77 15.88
N SER A 54 -1.20 9.67 16.22
CA SER A 54 -1.99 10.43 15.24
C SER A 54 -1.15 11.37 14.36
N THR A 55 0.10 11.65 14.76
CA THR A 55 1.02 12.59 14.10
C THR A 55 1.93 11.94 13.06
N ASN A 56 2.06 10.62 13.03
CA ASN A 56 2.94 9.92 12.08
C ASN A 56 2.23 9.63 10.74
N PHE A 57 1.91 10.70 10.00
CA PHE A 57 1.12 10.63 8.76
C PHE A 57 1.77 9.78 7.66
N ALA A 58 3.10 9.86 7.52
CA ALA A 58 3.83 9.12 6.49
C ALA A 58 3.72 7.61 6.71
N MET A 59 4.05 7.13 7.91
CA MET A 59 3.95 5.70 8.21
C MET A 59 2.50 5.21 8.17
N LYS A 60 1.55 6.03 8.63
CA LYS A 60 0.12 5.70 8.55
C LYS A 60 -0.33 5.45 7.12
N ARG A 61 0.07 6.31 6.18
CA ARG A 61 -0.24 6.15 4.76
C ARG A 61 0.37 4.87 4.20
N ASP A 62 1.66 4.65 4.43
CA ASP A 62 2.36 3.44 3.94
C ASP A 62 1.68 2.16 4.43
N VAL A 63 1.33 2.12 5.72
CA VAL A 63 0.66 0.98 6.35
C VAL A 63 -0.74 0.78 5.76
N GLN A 64 -1.52 1.85 5.59
CA GLN A 64 -2.86 1.77 4.96
C GLN A 64 -2.79 1.29 3.51
N GLU A 65 -1.78 1.74 2.75
CA GLU A 65 -1.53 1.27 1.39
C GLU A 65 -1.20 -0.24 1.37
N GLY A 66 -0.37 -0.70 2.31
CA GLY A 66 -0.08 -2.12 2.53
C GLY A 66 -1.33 -2.93 2.90
N GLN A 67 -2.17 -2.42 3.80
CA GLN A 67 -3.45 -3.05 4.18
C GLN A 67 -4.37 -3.20 2.97
N ALA A 68 -4.57 -2.13 2.19
CA ALA A 68 -5.42 -2.15 1.01
C ALA A 68 -4.94 -3.18 -0.03
N ARG A 69 -3.63 -3.28 -0.27
CA ARG A 69 -3.07 -4.33 -1.15
C ARG A 69 -3.34 -5.73 -0.62
N CYS A 70 -3.12 -5.97 0.67
CA CYS A 70 -3.39 -7.28 1.27
C CYS A 70 -4.87 -7.65 1.15
N LEU A 71 -5.77 -6.72 1.49
CA LEU A 71 -7.22 -6.90 1.39
C LEU A 71 -7.66 -7.25 -0.03
N ALA A 72 -7.11 -6.58 -1.04
CA ALA A 72 -7.38 -6.88 -2.43
C ALA A 72 -6.99 -8.32 -2.81
N HIS A 73 -5.77 -8.76 -2.44
CA HIS A 73 -5.34 -10.14 -2.69
C HIS A 73 -6.15 -11.20 -1.92
N LEU A 74 -6.73 -10.82 -0.77
CA LEU A 74 -7.60 -11.68 0.04
C LEU A 74 -9.06 -11.67 -0.44
N GLY A 75 -9.37 -10.99 -1.55
CA GLY A 75 -10.73 -10.90 -2.09
C GLY A 75 -11.62 -9.86 -1.39
N ARG A 76 -11.11 -9.16 -0.37
CA ARG A 76 -11.82 -8.14 0.44
C ARG A 76 -11.79 -6.76 -0.23
N HIS A 77 -12.21 -6.71 -1.49
CA HIS A 77 -12.01 -5.54 -2.35
C HIS A 77 -12.79 -4.30 -1.91
N MET A 78 -13.97 -4.44 -1.30
CA MET A 78 -14.73 -3.29 -0.80
C MET A 78 -13.96 -2.53 0.28
N GLU A 79 -13.36 -3.26 1.22
CA GLU A 79 -12.53 -2.66 2.28
C GLU A 79 -11.24 -2.07 1.71
N ALA A 80 -10.62 -2.72 0.72
CA ALA A 80 -9.47 -2.18 0.02
C ALA A 80 -9.78 -0.84 -0.68
N LEU A 81 -10.95 -0.75 -1.34
CA LEU A 81 -11.42 0.48 -2.00
C LEU A 81 -11.75 1.58 -1.00
N GLU A 82 -12.34 1.25 0.15
CA GLU A 82 -12.62 2.23 1.21
C GLU A 82 -11.33 2.88 1.72
N ILE A 83 -10.30 2.07 1.99
CA ILE A 83 -8.98 2.58 2.39
C ILE A 83 -8.40 3.46 1.28
N ALA A 84 -8.43 3.01 0.02
CA ALA A 84 -7.87 3.76 -1.10
C ALA A 84 -8.58 5.10 -1.34
N ALA A 85 -9.91 5.16 -1.17
CA ALA A 85 -10.68 6.40 -1.27
C ALA A 85 -10.33 7.38 -0.14
N ASN A 86 -10.18 6.88 1.10
CA ASN A 86 -9.75 7.69 2.23
C ASN A 86 -8.32 8.23 2.07
N LEU A 87 -7.43 7.45 1.46
CA LEU A 87 -6.08 7.90 1.11
C LEU A 87 -6.09 8.97 0.01
N GLU A 88 -6.95 8.83 -1.00
CA GLU A 88 -7.11 9.83 -2.07
C GLU A 88 -7.54 11.18 -1.50
N ASN A 89 -8.55 11.18 -0.63
CA ASN A 89 -9.06 12.38 0.05
C ASN A 89 -8.01 13.06 0.95
N LYS A 90 -6.95 12.34 1.34
CA LYS A 90 -5.86 12.85 2.20
C LYS A 90 -4.56 13.07 1.42
N ALA A 91 -4.57 12.90 0.10
CA ALA A 91 -3.39 13.14 -0.71
C ALA A 91 -3.02 14.63 -0.67
N THR A 92 -1.82 14.94 -0.20
CA THR A 92 -1.34 16.33 -0.02
C THR A 92 -0.50 16.85 -1.19
N ASN A 93 -0.14 15.99 -2.16
CA ASN A 93 0.63 16.34 -3.34
C ASN A 93 0.37 15.35 -4.48
N THR A 94 0.88 15.67 -5.67
CA THR A 94 0.71 14.87 -6.88
C THR A 94 1.29 13.46 -6.75
N ASP A 95 2.43 13.28 -6.09
CA ASP A 95 3.07 11.97 -5.94
C ASP A 95 2.24 11.03 -5.05
N HIS A 96 1.69 11.56 -3.96
CA HIS A 96 0.77 10.84 -3.08
C HIS A 96 -0.47 10.42 -3.85
N LEU A 97 -1.10 11.36 -4.58
CA LEU A 97 -2.28 11.09 -5.38
C LEU A 97 -2.01 10.01 -6.45
N THR A 98 -0.86 10.11 -7.12
CA THR A 98 -0.41 9.15 -8.14
C THR A 98 -0.31 7.74 -7.57
N THR A 99 0.32 7.59 -6.40
CA THR A 99 0.47 6.30 -5.73
C THR A 99 -0.89 5.69 -5.37
N VAL A 100 -1.81 6.50 -4.86
CA VAL A 100 -3.17 6.06 -4.54
C VAL A 100 -3.97 5.68 -5.78
N LEU A 101 -3.84 6.42 -6.89
CA LEU A 101 -4.51 6.08 -8.14
C LEU A 101 -4.00 4.77 -8.74
N TYR A 102 -2.70 4.46 -8.63
CA TYR A 102 -2.19 3.14 -9.01
C TYR A 102 -2.69 2.02 -8.10
N LEU A 103 -2.85 2.29 -6.80
CA LEU A 103 -3.49 1.34 -5.88
C LEU A 103 -4.95 1.06 -6.29
N GLN A 104 -5.75 2.12 -6.52
CA GLN A 104 -7.13 1.98 -6.98
C GLN A 104 -7.23 1.26 -8.33
N LEU A 105 -6.32 1.58 -9.27
CA LEU A 105 -6.23 0.91 -10.56
C LEU A 105 -6.03 -0.60 -10.37
N ALA A 106 -5.05 -1.02 -9.55
CA ALA A 106 -4.78 -2.43 -9.28
C ALA A 106 -5.99 -3.16 -8.68
N ILE A 107 -6.69 -2.52 -7.71
CA ILE A 107 -7.88 -3.10 -7.06
C ILE A 107 -9.06 -3.19 -8.05
N CYS A 108 -9.30 -2.16 -8.86
CA CYS A 108 -10.40 -2.15 -9.83
C CYS A 108 -10.15 -3.14 -10.97
N SER A 109 -8.90 -3.26 -11.42
CA SER A 109 -8.52 -4.23 -12.44
C SER A 109 -8.68 -5.68 -11.96
N SER A 110 -8.34 -5.99 -10.69
CA SER A 110 -8.56 -7.34 -10.15
C SER A 110 -10.05 -7.70 -10.03
N LEU A 111 -10.91 -6.70 -9.87
CA LEU A 111 -12.38 -6.84 -9.91
C LEU A 111 -12.99 -6.85 -11.31
N GLN A 112 -12.20 -6.65 -12.37
CA GLN A 112 -12.69 -6.41 -13.73
C GLN A 112 -13.70 -5.24 -13.81
N ASN A 113 -13.58 -4.26 -12.90
CA ASN A 113 -14.42 -3.07 -12.93
C ASN A 113 -13.85 -2.09 -13.97
N LEU A 114 -14.29 -2.22 -15.21
CA LEU A 114 -13.79 -1.45 -16.34
C LEU A 114 -14.02 0.06 -16.17
N GLU A 115 -15.20 0.46 -15.71
CA GLU A 115 -15.54 1.88 -15.53
C GLU A 115 -14.56 2.56 -14.57
N LYS A 116 -14.35 1.98 -13.38
CA LYS A 116 -13.41 2.56 -12.40
C LYS A 116 -11.96 2.44 -12.84
N THR A 117 -11.60 1.37 -13.55
CA THR A 117 -10.26 1.19 -14.14
C THR A 117 -9.95 2.32 -15.13
N ILE A 118 -10.85 2.58 -16.08
CA ILE A 118 -10.74 3.66 -17.07
C ILE A 118 -10.67 5.02 -16.36
N PHE A 119 -11.52 5.26 -15.37
CA PHE A 119 -11.52 6.50 -14.61
C PHE A 119 -10.18 6.75 -13.89
N CYS A 120 -9.59 5.72 -13.26
CA CYS A 120 -8.28 5.83 -12.63
C CYS A 120 -7.19 6.17 -13.67
N LEU A 121 -7.21 5.51 -14.83
CA LEU A 121 -6.26 5.75 -15.91
C LEU A 121 -6.37 7.18 -16.47
N GLN A 122 -7.60 7.69 -16.66
CA GLN A 122 -7.83 9.06 -17.11
C GLN A 122 -7.26 10.09 -16.13
N LYS A 123 -7.46 9.88 -14.82
CA LYS A 123 -6.84 10.73 -13.78
C LYS A 123 -5.32 10.65 -13.82
N LEU A 124 -4.75 9.45 -13.92
CA LEU A 124 -3.30 9.24 -14.00
C LEU A 124 -2.69 9.90 -15.24
N ILE A 125 -3.36 9.84 -16.39
CA ILE A 125 -2.96 10.51 -17.64
C ILE A 125 -3.04 12.03 -17.49
N SER A 126 -4.08 12.53 -16.83
CA SER A 126 -4.23 13.98 -16.59
C SER A 126 -3.10 14.53 -15.72
N LEU A 127 -2.63 13.73 -14.76
CA LEU A 127 -1.48 14.09 -13.91
C LEU A 127 -0.13 13.88 -14.62
N HIS A 128 -0.01 12.82 -15.42
CA HIS A 128 1.24 12.40 -16.07
C HIS A 128 1.02 12.13 -17.57
N PRO A 129 0.77 13.18 -18.38
CA PRO A 129 0.36 13.01 -19.78
C PRO A 129 1.42 12.35 -20.65
N PHE A 130 2.69 12.42 -20.25
CA PHE A 130 3.82 11.82 -20.97
C PHE A 130 4.21 10.43 -20.46
N ASN A 131 3.46 9.83 -19.53
CA ASN A 131 3.71 8.46 -19.11
C ASN A 131 3.08 7.48 -20.13
N PRO A 132 3.87 6.79 -20.97
CA PRO A 132 3.33 5.94 -22.03
C PRO A 132 2.62 4.69 -21.49
N TRP A 133 2.94 4.25 -20.26
CA TRP A 133 2.36 3.04 -19.68
C TRP A 133 0.87 3.21 -19.37
N ASN A 134 0.47 4.40 -18.91
CA ASN A 134 -0.93 4.69 -18.61
C ASN A 134 -1.78 4.73 -19.89
N TRP A 135 -1.24 5.32 -20.95
CA TRP A 135 -1.87 5.31 -22.27
C TRP A 135 -1.97 3.90 -22.85
N GLY A 136 -0.90 3.11 -22.74
CA GLY A 136 -0.90 1.71 -23.16
C GLY A 136 -1.98 0.91 -22.45
N LYS A 137 -2.09 1.06 -21.12
CA LYS A 137 -3.12 0.38 -20.33
C LYS A 137 -4.55 0.83 -20.64
N LEU A 138 -4.75 2.07 -21.08
CA LEU A 138 -6.08 2.58 -21.46
C LEU A 138 -6.52 2.06 -22.84
N ALA A 139 -5.59 1.67 -23.70
CA ALA A 139 -5.86 1.18 -25.05
C ALA A 139 -6.05 -0.34 -25.13
N GLU A 140 -5.75 -1.08 -24.06
CA GLU A 140 -6.02 -2.53 -23.89
C GLU A 140 -7.51 -2.80 -23.67
#